data_AF-A0A925JR32-F1
#
_entry.id   AF-A0A925JR32-F1
#
_cell.length_a   1.000
_cell.length_b   1.000
_cell.length_c   1.000
_cell.angle_alpha   90.00
_cell.angle_beta   90.00
_cell.angle_gamma   90.00
#
_symmetry.space_group_name_H-M   'P 1'
#
loop_
_entity.id
_entity.type
_entity.pdbx_description
1 polymer ?
#
loop_
_entity_poly.entity_id
_entity_poly.type
_entity_poly.pdbx_seq_one_letter_code
_entity_poly.pdbx_strand_id
1 'polypeptide(L)'
;MPRFLLAFSALLGWSLGSSPAQTPATEAEKQQVRQLLRTYEKNLRAIAKPNATAAERNAGKRELLTLVEDKSILVANDLDSLAAPAPVSMQQYVQELLPKQFPDGVLTTLLLEQAQFGPVKTDQVRRYDYLEVRVPKSLAWQTTPPADSNEVDTVQFSRTVALSFYVRFGRGNPLEKTQLLAVSKAGTAPTLRPLPPLVAWWTALGADWKAVLMKNYQVEAYPRESDLEGLLALRKLSIAKTPIQDATPLARFTELSELDCSQTAIGDLRPLGKLVFLEDLNVSRTRVTSLQGIDSLSNLIRLNGSFLKLKDIRPVAGLTKLEDLNFSDNEVTDLTPLAGLVQLKKLNFNNNQATTLGPLAALVNLEELRFGKNKVADFGVLTRFPNLVVLDCYSTGLDSAEPFRRLPKLAYLNCGANPIPTLDPLADHAFLVDLNVGTTRITHLNALRKSDHLEVLDFSNTTVTELGPVHGMDGLRVLKCQLTKVAVGDKDRFKKKHTGCQITYF
;
A
#
# COMPACT_ATOMS: atom_id res chain seq x y z
N MET A 1 23.92 29.49 -46.08
CA MET A 1 22.47 29.81 -46.04
C MET A 1 21.69 28.51 -45.85
N PRO A 2 20.91 28.34 -44.77
CA PRO A 2 20.10 27.13 -44.54
C PRO A 2 18.74 27.21 -45.25
N ARG A 3 18.23 26.06 -45.72
CA ARG A 3 16.90 25.91 -46.33
C ARG A 3 15.80 25.81 -45.26
N PHE A 4 15.43 26.95 -44.65
CA PHE A 4 14.36 27.04 -43.63
C PHE A 4 13.30 28.11 -43.97
N LEU A 5 13.05 28.33 -45.27
CA LEU A 5 12.24 29.45 -45.79
C LEU A 5 11.05 29.04 -46.68
N LEU A 6 10.55 27.80 -46.54
CA LEU A 6 9.51 27.24 -47.41
C LEU A 6 8.31 26.61 -46.67
N ALA A 7 8.07 27.00 -45.42
CA ALA A 7 6.93 26.52 -44.61
C ALA A 7 6.02 27.65 -44.06
N PHE A 8 6.21 28.91 -44.47
CA PHE A 8 5.47 30.05 -43.94
C PHE A 8 4.99 31.09 -44.99
N SER A 9 5.01 30.71 -46.28
CA SER A 9 4.45 31.53 -47.38
C SER A 9 3.01 31.15 -47.77
N ALA A 10 2.44 30.09 -47.18
CA ALA A 10 1.10 29.58 -47.49
C ALA A 10 -0.06 30.28 -46.74
N LEU A 11 0.22 31.36 -45.99
CA LEU A 11 -0.69 31.96 -45.02
C LEU A 11 -1.31 33.31 -45.48
N LEU A 12 -1.27 33.62 -46.79
CA LEU A 12 -1.74 34.88 -47.37
C LEU A 12 -2.52 34.71 -48.70
N GLY A 13 -3.10 33.53 -48.96
CA GLY A 13 -3.96 33.26 -50.12
C GLY A 13 -5.05 32.23 -49.79
N TRP A 14 -6.26 32.39 -50.35
CA TRP A 14 -7.46 31.65 -49.96
C TRP A 14 -7.87 30.52 -50.91
N SER A 15 -8.63 29.55 -50.37
CA SER A 15 -9.53 28.61 -51.07
C SER A 15 -8.85 27.49 -51.89
N LEU A 16 -9.41 26.29 -52.05
CA LEU A 16 -10.76 25.75 -51.73
C LEU A 16 -10.64 24.49 -50.85
N GLY A 17 -11.58 24.23 -49.93
CA GLY A 17 -11.46 23.02 -49.09
C GLY A 17 -12.48 22.69 -47.98
N SER A 18 -13.65 23.35 -47.89
CA SER A 18 -14.78 23.03 -46.97
C SER A 18 -14.59 23.13 -45.44
N SER A 19 -15.65 23.64 -44.77
CA SER A 19 -15.87 23.67 -43.30
C SER A 19 -15.02 24.64 -42.45
N PRO A 20 -15.55 25.13 -41.30
CA PRO A 20 -15.65 26.58 -41.17
C PRO A 20 -15.13 27.19 -39.83
N ALA A 21 -15.21 28.53 -39.78
CA ALA A 21 -15.13 29.35 -38.56
C ALA A 21 -13.78 29.38 -37.82
N GLN A 22 -12.76 29.98 -38.45
CA GLN A 22 -11.73 30.73 -37.72
C GLN A 22 -11.82 32.21 -38.09
N THR A 23 -11.94 33.07 -37.09
CA THR A 23 -12.00 34.53 -37.27
C THR A 23 -10.63 35.02 -37.78
N PRO A 24 -10.55 35.79 -38.88
CA PRO A 24 -9.27 36.25 -39.38
C PRO A 24 -8.63 37.24 -38.39
N ALA A 25 -7.38 36.98 -38.00
CA ALA A 25 -6.62 37.81 -37.06
C ALA A 25 -6.66 39.30 -37.46
N THR A 26 -6.84 40.17 -36.47
CA THR A 26 -6.88 41.63 -36.66
C THR A 26 -5.56 42.16 -37.20
N GLU A 27 -5.56 43.31 -37.89
CA GLU A 27 -4.28 43.92 -38.31
C GLU A 27 -3.41 44.34 -37.12
N ALA A 28 -3.98 44.58 -35.93
CA ALA A 28 -3.20 44.82 -34.71
C ALA A 28 -2.36 43.59 -34.34
N GLU A 29 -2.97 42.40 -34.28
CA GLU A 29 -2.26 41.14 -34.02
C GLU A 29 -1.24 40.83 -35.13
N LYS A 30 -1.62 41.01 -36.41
CA LYS A 30 -0.66 40.84 -37.53
C LYS A 30 0.50 41.83 -37.45
N GLN A 31 0.27 43.07 -37.03
CA GLN A 31 1.31 44.10 -36.87
C GLN A 31 2.22 43.78 -35.68
N GLN A 32 1.67 43.26 -34.57
CA GLN A 32 2.43 42.77 -33.42
C GLN A 32 3.31 41.57 -33.80
N VAL A 33 2.78 40.57 -34.52
CA VAL A 33 3.56 39.44 -35.05
C VAL A 33 4.65 39.90 -36.02
N ARG A 34 4.35 40.83 -36.94
CA ARG A 34 5.36 41.44 -37.84
C ARG A 34 6.46 42.17 -37.05
N GLN A 35 6.12 42.82 -35.93
CA GLN A 35 7.08 43.53 -35.07
C GLN A 35 7.98 42.55 -34.28
N LEU A 36 7.40 41.47 -33.75
CA LEU A 36 8.13 40.38 -33.09
C LEU A 36 9.10 39.69 -34.06
N LEU A 37 8.65 39.33 -35.27
CA LEU A 37 9.49 38.72 -36.30
C LEU A 37 10.67 39.62 -36.72
N ARG A 38 10.44 40.93 -36.89
CA ARG A 38 11.51 41.90 -37.16
C ARG A 38 12.54 41.97 -36.03
N THR A 39 12.09 41.89 -34.79
CA THR A 39 12.96 41.92 -33.59
C THR A 39 13.77 40.63 -33.47
N TYR A 40 13.12 39.49 -33.70
CA TYR A 40 13.74 38.16 -33.74
C TYR A 40 14.81 38.07 -34.83
N GLU A 41 14.50 38.51 -36.06
CA GLU A 41 15.47 38.55 -37.16
C GLU A 41 16.64 39.52 -36.91
N LYS A 42 16.36 40.74 -36.40
CA LYS A 42 17.39 41.71 -36.02
C LYS A 42 18.40 41.08 -35.05
N ASN A 43 17.92 40.36 -34.04
CA ASN A 43 18.74 39.80 -32.99
C ASN A 43 19.50 38.53 -33.44
N LEU A 44 18.88 37.67 -34.25
CA LEU A 44 19.60 36.58 -34.93
C LEU A 44 20.72 37.12 -35.84
N ARG A 45 20.45 38.16 -36.63
CA ARG A 45 21.45 38.82 -37.49
C ARG A 45 22.56 39.47 -36.65
N ALA A 46 22.25 40.03 -35.49
CA ALA A 46 23.25 40.58 -34.56
C ALA A 46 24.16 39.48 -33.97
N ILE A 47 23.59 38.36 -33.53
CA ILE A 47 24.36 37.21 -33.01
C ILE A 47 25.25 36.59 -34.09
N ALA A 48 24.71 36.43 -35.30
CA ALA A 48 25.36 35.77 -36.43
C ALA A 48 26.37 36.64 -37.22
N LYS A 49 26.50 37.94 -36.89
CA LYS A 49 27.59 38.78 -37.45
C LYS A 49 28.95 38.16 -37.09
N PRO A 50 29.88 37.95 -38.05
CA PRO A 50 31.18 37.33 -37.77
C PRO A 50 31.98 38.05 -36.68
N ASN A 51 32.00 39.38 -36.72
CA ASN A 51 32.81 40.23 -35.85
C ASN A 51 32.06 40.76 -34.62
N ALA A 52 30.86 40.25 -34.31
CA ALA A 52 30.11 40.69 -33.12
C ALA A 52 30.81 40.28 -31.82
N THR A 53 30.88 41.21 -30.87
CA THR A 53 31.49 40.99 -29.56
C THR A 53 30.70 39.98 -28.73
N ALA A 54 31.36 39.40 -27.71
CA ALA A 54 30.69 38.51 -26.77
C ALA A 54 29.55 39.21 -26.00
N ALA A 55 29.67 40.51 -25.74
CA ALA A 55 28.62 41.32 -25.11
C ALA A 55 27.38 41.44 -26.01
N GLU A 56 27.54 41.83 -27.28
CA GLU A 56 26.43 41.92 -28.24
C GLU A 56 25.73 40.56 -28.46
N ARG A 57 26.52 39.49 -28.61
CA ARG A 57 25.98 38.12 -28.77
C ARG A 57 25.19 37.67 -27.55
N ASN A 58 25.64 38.00 -26.34
CA ASN A 58 24.94 37.64 -25.10
C ASN A 58 23.73 38.53 -24.83
N ALA A 59 23.77 39.81 -25.19
CA ALA A 59 22.61 40.71 -25.13
C ALA A 59 21.50 40.21 -26.07
N GLY A 60 21.81 39.95 -27.35
CA GLY A 60 20.84 39.41 -28.31
C GLY A 60 20.28 38.05 -27.89
N LYS A 61 21.09 37.17 -27.29
CA LYS A 61 20.61 35.89 -26.74
C LYS A 61 19.64 36.07 -25.58
N ARG A 62 19.87 37.01 -24.66
CA ARG A 62 18.95 37.30 -23.55
C ARG A 62 17.63 37.89 -24.06
N GLU A 63 17.70 38.88 -24.95
CA GLU A 63 16.51 39.53 -25.51
C GLU A 63 15.63 38.53 -26.27
N LEU A 64 16.24 37.58 -27.00
CA LEU A 64 15.53 36.43 -27.60
C LEU A 64 14.93 35.46 -26.57
N LEU A 65 15.58 35.25 -25.42
CA LEU A 65 15.05 34.39 -24.36
C LEU A 65 13.79 35.00 -23.73
N THR A 66 13.83 36.30 -23.39
CA THR A 66 12.64 37.03 -22.91
C THR A 66 11.50 37.05 -23.92
N LEU A 67 11.80 37.06 -25.23
CA LEU A 67 10.78 36.96 -26.29
C LEU A 67 10.09 35.58 -26.38
N VAL A 68 10.67 34.56 -25.75
CA VAL A 68 10.14 33.18 -25.67
C VAL A 68 9.53 32.90 -24.29
N GLU A 69 9.96 33.62 -23.26
CA GLU A 69 9.42 33.53 -21.89
C GLU A 69 8.18 34.41 -21.66
N ASP A 70 7.90 35.38 -22.54
CA ASP A 70 6.63 36.12 -22.55
C ASP A 70 5.46 35.20 -22.96
N LYS A 71 4.70 34.75 -21.96
CA LYS A 71 3.58 33.79 -22.09
C LYS A 71 2.33 34.37 -22.75
N SER A 72 2.38 35.58 -23.30
CA SER A 72 1.24 36.24 -23.96
C SER A 72 0.79 35.56 -25.26
N ILE A 73 1.55 34.60 -25.80
CA ILE A 73 1.17 33.81 -26.99
C ILE A 73 0.33 32.59 -26.57
N LEU A 74 -0.96 32.82 -26.33
CA LEU A 74 -1.96 31.76 -26.19
C LEU A 74 -2.29 31.15 -27.56
N VAL A 75 -1.89 29.90 -27.78
CA VAL A 75 -2.51 29.02 -28.79
C VAL A 75 -3.27 27.95 -28.05
N ALA A 76 -4.56 28.21 -27.82
CA ALA A 76 -5.50 27.23 -27.28
C ALA A 76 -6.30 26.62 -28.42
N ASN A 77 -6.20 25.29 -28.58
CA ASN A 77 -7.33 24.35 -28.48
C ASN A 77 -6.87 22.91 -28.78
N ASP A 78 -7.69 21.95 -28.35
CA ASP A 78 -7.70 20.51 -28.67
C ASP A 78 -6.42 19.71 -28.38
N LEU A 79 -6.38 19.13 -27.17
CA LEU A 79 -5.36 18.16 -26.72
C LEU A 79 -5.87 16.70 -26.64
N ASP A 80 -7.17 16.47 -26.86
CA ASP A 80 -7.85 15.20 -26.54
C ASP A 80 -7.98 14.19 -27.71
N SER A 81 -7.37 14.46 -28.88
CA SER A 81 -7.64 13.71 -30.12
C SER A 81 -6.42 13.07 -30.82
N LEU A 82 -5.28 12.89 -30.13
CA LEU A 82 -4.11 12.19 -30.68
C LEU A 82 -3.34 11.33 -29.64
N ALA A 83 -2.94 10.13 -30.06
CA ALA A 83 -1.99 9.29 -29.32
C ALA A 83 -0.53 9.82 -29.48
N ALA A 84 0.30 9.66 -28.45
CA ALA A 84 1.60 10.34 -28.24
C ALA A 84 2.84 9.68 -28.94
N PRO A 85 4.10 10.24 -28.91
CA PRO A 85 4.66 11.49 -28.32
C PRO A 85 5.42 12.39 -29.39
N ALA A 86 6.63 13.03 -29.34
CA ALA A 86 7.85 13.11 -28.47
C ALA A 86 8.95 14.24 -28.88
N PRO A 87 10.38 14.28 -28.94
CA PRO A 87 11.69 13.44 -28.84
C PRO A 87 12.95 13.82 -27.89
N VAL A 88 13.98 12.92 -27.71
CA VAL A 88 15.47 13.13 -27.41
C VAL A 88 16.32 12.23 -28.38
N SER A 89 17.66 12.40 -28.57
CA SER A 89 18.40 11.87 -29.76
C SER A 89 19.53 10.84 -29.53
N MET A 90 19.62 9.84 -30.42
CA MET A 90 20.54 8.68 -30.36
C MET A 90 22.02 8.95 -30.66
N GLN A 91 22.37 9.99 -31.43
CA GLN A 91 23.67 10.03 -32.13
C GLN A 91 24.87 10.21 -31.19
N GLN A 92 24.74 11.06 -30.15
CA GLN A 92 25.75 11.18 -29.10
C GLN A 92 25.88 9.91 -28.25
N TYR A 93 24.80 9.17 -28.04
CA TYR A 93 24.82 7.98 -27.21
C TYR A 93 25.76 6.90 -27.76
N VAL A 94 25.83 6.74 -29.09
CA VAL A 94 26.73 5.77 -29.73
C VAL A 94 28.17 6.25 -29.80
N GLN A 95 28.39 7.52 -30.14
CA GLN A 95 29.76 8.03 -30.35
C GLN A 95 30.49 8.31 -29.03
N GLU A 96 29.77 8.67 -27.97
CA GLU A 96 30.37 9.13 -26.71
C GLU A 96 30.11 8.22 -25.50
N LEU A 97 29.01 7.45 -25.45
CA LEU A 97 28.59 6.73 -24.23
C LEU A 97 28.67 5.20 -24.37
N LEU A 98 28.27 4.62 -25.49
CA LEU A 98 28.43 3.19 -25.78
C LEU A 98 29.90 2.71 -25.69
N PRO A 99 30.92 3.48 -26.14
CA PRO A 99 32.34 3.17 -25.98
C PRO A 99 32.87 3.37 -24.55
N LYS A 100 32.00 3.84 -23.65
CA LYS A 100 32.17 3.93 -22.20
C LYS A 100 31.18 3.00 -21.47
N GLN A 101 30.42 2.17 -22.19
CA GLN A 101 29.69 1.01 -21.63
C GLN A 101 30.26 -0.37 -22.04
N PHE A 102 30.62 -0.63 -23.30
CA PHE A 102 31.20 -1.91 -23.73
C PHE A 102 32.63 -1.65 -24.24
N PRO A 103 33.74 -2.17 -23.65
CA PRO A 103 35.10 -1.77 -24.00
C PRO A 103 35.91 -2.69 -24.90
N ASP A 104 35.57 -3.97 -25.19
CA ASP A 104 36.48 -4.80 -26.03
C ASP A 104 36.86 -4.02 -27.28
N GLY A 105 38.15 -3.74 -27.48
CA GLY A 105 38.58 -2.85 -28.55
C GLY A 105 37.99 -3.27 -29.89
N VAL A 106 37.85 -4.59 -30.09
CA VAL A 106 37.15 -5.19 -31.21
C VAL A 106 35.63 -4.95 -31.17
N LEU A 107 34.92 -5.37 -30.10
CA LEU A 107 33.45 -5.25 -30.01
C LEU A 107 32.96 -3.79 -30.06
N THR A 108 33.68 -2.88 -29.39
CA THR A 108 33.40 -1.43 -29.39
C THR A 108 33.66 -0.80 -30.74
N THR A 109 34.73 -1.18 -31.43
CA THR A 109 35.06 -0.62 -32.75
C THR A 109 34.12 -1.18 -33.82
N LEU A 110 33.70 -2.45 -33.72
CA LEU A 110 32.58 -3.00 -34.49
C LEU A 110 31.30 -2.17 -34.32
N LEU A 111 30.95 -1.82 -33.07
CA LEU A 111 29.79 -0.98 -32.77
C LEU A 111 29.94 0.44 -33.32
N LEU A 112 31.13 1.03 -33.31
CA LEU A 112 31.39 2.41 -33.72
C LEU A 112 31.51 2.60 -35.24
N GLU A 113 32.37 1.82 -35.91
CA GLU A 113 32.62 1.96 -37.35
C GLU A 113 31.39 1.65 -38.20
N GLN A 114 30.45 0.90 -37.63
CA GLN A 114 29.34 0.29 -38.37
C GLN A 114 27.96 0.85 -37.99
N ALA A 115 27.91 1.73 -36.98
CA ALA A 115 26.72 2.51 -36.64
C ALA A 115 26.33 3.51 -37.75
N GLN A 116 25.38 3.13 -38.60
CA GLN A 116 24.76 4.04 -39.56
C GLN A 116 23.60 4.82 -38.92
N PHE A 117 23.83 6.11 -38.68
CA PHE A 117 22.84 7.03 -38.11
C PHE A 117 21.81 7.48 -39.15
N GLY A 118 20.75 6.69 -39.33
CA GLY A 118 19.55 7.14 -40.03
C GLY A 118 18.82 8.24 -39.22
N PRO A 119 18.20 9.24 -39.87
CA PRO A 119 17.45 10.27 -39.17
C PRO A 119 16.17 9.69 -38.55
N VAL A 120 16.19 9.44 -37.25
CA VAL A 120 14.95 9.42 -36.45
C VAL A 120 14.35 10.82 -36.56
N LYS A 121 13.20 10.95 -37.24
CA LYS A 121 12.51 12.24 -37.34
C LYS A 121 12.29 12.77 -35.94
N THR A 122 12.68 14.02 -35.72
CA THR A 122 12.79 14.65 -34.39
C THR A 122 11.45 15.07 -33.84
N ASP A 123 10.50 14.13 -33.90
CA ASP A 123 9.13 14.26 -33.43
C ASP A 123 8.77 13.12 -32.45
N GLN A 124 9.54 12.02 -32.30
CA GLN A 124 9.05 10.75 -31.67
C GLN A 124 9.92 9.91 -30.66
N VAL A 125 10.85 10.48 -29.85
CA VAL A 125 11.52 9.82 -28.66
C VAL A 125 11.35 10.34 -27.16
N ARG A 126 10.74 11.51 -26.76
CA ARG A 126 10.41 12.09 -25.40
C ARG A 126 9.52 11.16 -24.52
N ARG A 127 9.83 9.87 -24.44
CA ARG A 127 9.21 8.90 -23.54
C ARG A 127 10.25 7.88 -23.07
N TYR A 128 11.08 7.29 -23.91
CA TYR A 128 12.33 6.63 -23.50
C TYR A 128 13.23 6.63 -24.72
N ASP A 129 14.50 6.97 -24.54
CA ASP A 129 15.52 6.71 -25.54
C ASP A 129 15.75 5.19 -25.70
N TYR A 130 16.07 4.80 -26.93
CA TYR A 130 16.44 3.46 -27.36
C TYR A 130 17.65 3.58 -28.29
N LEU A 131 18.29 2.46 -28.60
CA LEU A 131 19.30 2.39 -29.65
C LEU A 131 19.23 1.04 -30.38
N GLU A 132 19.38 1.07 -31.71
CA GLU A 132 19.75 -0.08 -32.54
C GLU A 132 21.15 0.17 -33.12
N VAL A 133 22.00 -0.86 -33.18
CA VAL A 133 23.29 -0.84 -33.93
C VAL A 133 23.36 -2.09 -34.81
N ARG A 134 23.92 -1.97 -36.02
CA ARG A 134 24.09 -3.08 -36.99
C ARG A 134 25.54 -3.17 -37.48
N VAL A 135 25.93 -4.34 -37.97
CA VAL A 135 27.31 -4.69 -38.36
C VAL A 135 27.33 -5.32 -39.79
N PRO A 136 27.62 -4.57 -40.87
CA PRO A 136 27.92 -5.05 -42.22
C PRO A 136 28.64 -6.39 -42.41
N LYS A 137 28.52 -6.93 -43.63
CA LYS A 137 28.83 -8.33 -43.99
C LYS A 137 30.31 -8.76 -43.87
N SER A 138 31.26 -7.88 -43.65
CA SER A 138 32.67 -8.09 -44.02
C SER A 138 33.55 -8.84 -43.00
N LEU A 139 33.09 -9.08 -41.76
CA LEU A 139 33.99 -9.53 -40.70
C LEU A 139 34.15 -11.04 -40.59
N ALA A 140 35.41 -11.45 -40.46
CA ALA A 140 35.85 -12.83 -40.38
C ALA A 140 36.58 -13.12 -39.06
N TRP A 141 36.38 -14.32 -38.50
CA TRP A 141 37.29 -14.89 -37.49
C TRP A 141 37.52 -16.39 -37.81
N GLN A 142 38.25 -17.11 -36.95
CA GLN A 142 38.72 -18.49 -37.20
C GLN A 142 38.76 -19.34 -35.92
N THR A 143 38.61 -20.65 -36.08
CA THR A 143 38.80 -21.75 -35.08
C THR A 143 37.79 -21.87 -33.93
N THR A 144 37.83 -23.02 -33.23
CA THR A 144 36.66 -23.82 -32.78
C THR A 144 36.77 -24.25 -31.30
N PRO A 145 35.66 -24.45 -30.55
CA PRO A 145 35.70 -24.63 -29.09
C PRO A 145 36.09 -26.06 -28.65
N PRO A 146 36.69 -26.22 -27.44
CA PRO A 146 36.68 -27.46 -26.66
C PRO A 146 35.28 -27.77 -26.08
N ALA A 147 35.08 -28.98 -25.54
CA ALA A 147 33.74 -29.59 -25.45
C ALA A 147 32.94 -29.39 -24.14
N ASP A 148 33.51 -28.82 -23.07
CA ASP A 148 32.98 -28.96 -21.70
C ASP A 148 32.59 -27.63 -21.01
N SER A 149 31.62 -26.88 -21.56
CA SER A 149 31.07 -25.69 -20.88
C SER A 149 29.58 -25.45 -21.15
N ASN A 150 28.71 -26.01 -20.28
CA ASN A 150 27.26 -25.76 -20.28
C ASN A 150 26.88 -24.45 -19.58
N GLU A 151 27.47 -23.32 -19.97
CA GLU A 151 26.88 -21.98 -19.82
C GLU A 151 27.67 -20.97 -20.67
N VAL A 152 26.97 -20.09 -21.39
CA VAL A 152 27.48 -19.20 -22.45
C VAL A 152 28.04 -19.97 -23.66
N ASP A 153 27.28 -20.02 -24.76
CA ASP A 153 27.77 -20.49 -26.06
C ASP A 153 29.05 -19.76 -26.47
N THR A 154 30.06 -20.51 -26.88
CA THR A 154 31.27 -19.92 -27.44
C THR A 154 30.93 -19.29 -28.78
N VAL A 155 30.92 -17.96 -28.85
CA VAL A 155 30.70 -17.20 -30.10
C VAL A 155 31.93 -17.35 -31.00
N GLN A 156 31.98 -18.49 -31.70
CA GLN A 156 32.69 -18.57 -32.98
C GLN A 156 32.03 -17.60 -33.95
N PHE A 157 32.85 -16.92 -34.75
CA PHE A 157 32.38 -15.98 -35.76
C PHE A 157 32.61 -16.55 -37.16
N SER A 158 31.65 -16.32 -38.06
CA SER A 158 31.74 -16.70 -39.48
C SER A 158 31.54 -15.49 -40.39
N ARG A 159 32.06 -15.58 -41.63
CA ARG A 159 32.50 -14.45 -42.45
C ARG A 159 31.41 -13.52 -43.03
N THR A 160 30.14 -13.62 -42.59
CA THR A 160 29.02 -12.97 -43.26
C THR A 160 27.83 -12.60 -42.35
N VAL A 161 27.69 -11.29 -42.10
CA VAL A 161 26.50 -10.52 -41.60
C VAL A 161 26.20 -10.46 -40.09
N ALA A 162 26.27 -9.23 -39.55
CA ALA A 162 25.50 -8.61 -38.45
C ALA A 162 25.27 -9.29 -37.08
N LEU A 163 25.90 -8.68 -36.07
CA LEU A 163 25.41 -8.63 -34.69
C LEU A 163 24.72 -7.28 -34.39
N SER A 164 23.87 -7.24 -33.37
CA SER A 164 23.13 -6.04 -32.90
C SER A 164 22.94 -6.03 -31.38
N PHE A 165 22.90 -4.82 -30.79
CA PHE A 165 22.83 -4.58 -29.34
C PHE A 165 21.77 -3.50 -29.03
N TYR A 166 21.16 -3.56 -27.82
CA TYR A 166 20.04 -2.70 -27.41
C TYR A 166 20.17 -2.26 -25.93
N VAL A 167 19.77 -1.02 -25.60
CA VAL A 167 19.85 -0.43 -24.24
C VAL A 167 18.59 0.39 -23.88
N ARG A 168 18.32 0.55 -22.57
CA ARG A 168 17.09 1.09 -21.94
C ARG A 168 17.25 2.46 -21.26
N PHE A 169 16.33 3.41 -21.49
CA PHE A 169 16.30 4.75 -20.82
C PHE A 169 14.92 5.15 -20.21
N GLY A 170 14.76 6.42 -19.76
CA GLY A 170 13.63 6.98 -18.96
C GLY A 170 12.97 8.23 -19.62
N ARG A 171 11.70 8.65 -19.40
CA ARG A 171 10.57 8.17 -18.56
C ARG A 171 9.24 8.13 -19.38
N GLY A 172 8.70 6.95 -19.80
CA GLY A 172 7.40 6.83 -20.52
C GLY A 172 7.20 5.86 -21.72
N ASN A 173 8.18 5.09 -22.23
CA ASN A 173 8.03 4.19 -23.42
C ASN A 173 7.87 2.69 -23.02
N PRO A 174 7.94 1.69 -23.94
CA PRO A 174 7.69 0.28 -23.62
C PRO A 174 8.96 -0.59 -23.39
N LEU A 175 9.91 -0.14 -22.55
CA LEU A 175 11.19 -0.84 -22.27
C LEU A 175 11.17 -1.89 -21.14
N GLU A 176 10.03 -2.45 -20.74
CA GLU A 176 9.90 -3.09 -19.41
C GLU A 176 10.92 -4.17 -19.02
N LYS A 177 11.64 -4.80 -19.95
CA LYS A 177 12.75 -5.73 -19.66
C LYS A 177 14.09 -5.29 -20.27
N THR A 178 15.17 -5.70 -19.58
CA THR A 178 16.60 -5.49 -19.88
C THR A 178 17.23 -4.24 -19.26
N GLN A 179 18.16 -4.49 -18.33
CA GLN A 179 19.26 -3.60 -17.95
C GLN A 179 20.54 -4.45 -17.87
N LEU A 180 21.15 -4.71 -19.04
CA LEU A 180 22.51 -5.21 -19.12
C LEU A 180 23.45 -4.00 -19.01
N LEU A 181 23.98 -3.74 -17.82
CA LEU A 181 25.06 -2.78 -17.64
C LEU A 181 26.38 -3.46 -18.04
N ALA A 182 26.93 -3.13 -19.20
CA ALA A 182 28.39 -3.09 -19.31
C ALA A 182 28.85 -1.68 -18.91
N VAL A 183 30.02 -1.56 -18.29
CA VAL A 183 30.68 -0.27 -18.01
C VAL A 183 32.13 -0.32 -18.52
N SER A 184 32.64 0.77 -19.07
CA SER A 184 33.78 0.67 -20.00
C SER A 184 34.74 1.84 -20.12
N LYS A 185 35.90 1.47 -20.70
CA LYS A 185 36.99 2.31 -21.15
C LYS A 185 37.56 1.69 -22.43
N ALA A 186 37.13 2.16 -23.60
CA ALA A 186 37.45 1.61 -24.93
C ALA A 186 38.86 0.98 -25.04
N GLY A 187 38.93 -0.34 -25.21
CA GLY A 187 40.14 -1.16 -25.24
C GLY A 187 39.97 -2.67 -24.94
N THR A 188 39.30 -3.08 -23.85
CA THR A 188 39.28 -4.50 -23.36
C THR A 188 37.96 -4.95 -22.70
N ALA A 189 37.38 -6.09 -23.11
CA ALA A 189 36.32 -6.91 -22.48
C ALA A 189 35.07 -6.20 -21.88
N PRO A 190 33.85 -6.31 -22.48
CA PRO A 190 32.57 -5.86 -21.92
C PRO A 190 32.39 -6.28 -20.48
N THR A 191 32.76 -5.36 -19.59
CA THR A 191 32.74 -5.65 -18.16
C THR A 191 31.30 -5.44 -17.72
N LEU A 192 30.50 -6.49 -17.96
CA LEU A 192 29.12 -6.61 -17.54
C LEU A 192 29.10 -6.51 -16.01
N ARG A 193 28.80 -5.32 -15.51
CA ARG A 193 28.62 -5.06 -14.10
C ARG A 193 27.20 -5.44 -13.75
N PRO A 194 26.97 -6.29 -12.73
CA PRO A 194 25.61 -6.52 -12.25
C PRO A 194 25.01 -5.18 -11.82
N LEU A 195 23.67 -5.08 -11.88
CA LEU A 195 22.97 -3.95 -11.28
C LEU A 195 23.38 -3.81 -9.81
N PRO A 196 23.53 -2.57 -9.30
CA PRO A 196 23.78 -2.36 -7.88
C PRO A 196 22.70 -3.07 -7.03
N PRO A 197 23.04 -3.74 -5.90
CA PRO A 197 22.18 -4.75 -5.30
C PRO A 197 20.77 -4.28 -4.94
N LEU A 198 20.59 -3.00 -4.57
CA LEU A 198 19.27 -2.46 -4.28
C LEU A 198 18.47 -2.21 -5.55
N VAL A 199 19.11 -1.67 -6.60
CA VAL A 199 18.48 -1.46 -7.92
C VAL A 199 18.15 -2.80 -8.60
N ALA A 200 18.98 -3.83 -8.42
CA ALA A 200 18.71 -5.18 -8.87
C ALA A 200 17.45 -5.75 -8.20
N TRP A 201 17.36 -5.63 -6.86
CA TRP A 201 16.18 -6.03 -6.10
C TRP A 201 14.92 -5.27 -6.53
N TRP A 202 14.98 -3.93 -6.62
CA TRP A 202 13.87 -3.11 -7.11
C TRP A 202 13.42 -3.53 -8.51
N THR A 203 14.37 -3.79 -9.42
CA THR A 203 14.08 -4.23 -10.78
C THR A 203 13.36 -5.59 -10.79
N ALA A 204 13.71 -6.50 -9.89
CA ALA A 204 13.07 -7.81 -9.73
C ALA A 204 11.68 -7.78 -9.05
N LEU A 205 11.29 -6.70 -8.36
CA LEU A 205 9.96 -6.61 -7.73
C LEU A 205 8.81 -6.74 -8.73
N GLY A 206 7.73 -7.40 -8.32
CA GLY A 206 6.48 -7.47 -9.07
C GLY A 206 5.82 -6.10 -9.27
N ALA A 207 4.92 -6.00 -10.25
CA ALA A 207 4.23 -4.75 -10.59
C ALA A 207 3.42 -4.19 -9.40
N ASP A 208 2.74 -5.05 -8.64
CA ASP A 208 1.96 -4.66 -7.46
C ASP A 208 2.84 -4.05 -6.37
N TRP A 209 4.00 -4.68 -6.10
CA TRP A 209 5.00 -4.17 -5.16
C TRP A 209 5.53 -2.80 -5.57
N LYS A 210 5.88 -2.62 -6.84
CA LYS A 210 6.29 -1.31 -7.39
C LYS A 210 5.18 -0.28 -7.26
N ALA A 211 3.95 -0.61 -7.65
CA ALA A 211 2.81 0.29 -7.59
C ALA A 211 2.53 0.77 -6.16
N VAL A 212 2.59 -0.11 -5.17
CA VAL A 212 2.41 0.23 -3.74
C VAL A 212 3.55 1.11 -3.23
N LEU A 213 4.80 0.73 -3.50
CA LEU A 213 5.98 1.47 -3.01
C LEU A 213 6.08 2.87 -3.65
N MET A 214 5.86 2.97 -4.97
CA MET A 214 5.83 4.26 -5.68
C MET A 214 4.69 5.16 -5.20
N LYS A 215 3.47 4.62 -5.06
CA LYS A 215 2.27 5.41 -4.70
C LYS A 215 2.28 5.88 -3.25
N ASN A 216 2.59 4.97 -2.31
CA ASN A 216 2.42 5.23 -0.88
C ASN A 216 3.67 5.83 -0.24
N TYR A 217 4.87 5.57 -0.79
CA TYR A 217 6.16 5.97 -0.22
C TYR A 217 7.00 6.84 -1.19
N GLN A 218 6.37 7.37 -2.25
CA GLN A 218 6.94 8.35 -3.19
C GLN A 218 8.22 7.90 -3.93
N VAL A 219 8.47 6.59 -3.99
CA VAL A 219 9.61 6.01 -4.70
C VAL A 219 9.47 6.29 -6.20
N GLU A 220 10.54 6.74 -6.86
CA GLU A 220 10.52 6.90 -8.32
C GLU A 220 10.42 5.54 -9.04
N ALA A 221 10.02 5.54 -10.32
CA ALA A 221 10.07 4.33 -11.15
C ALA A 221 11.50 3.77 -11.32
N TYR A 222 12.51 4.65 -11.23
CA TYR A 222 13.94 4.36 -11.36
C TYR A 222 14.71 4.98 -10.19
N PRO A 223 14.54 4.45 -8.96
CA PRO A 223 15.11 5.03 -7.75
C PRO A 223 16.63 4.78 -7.65
N ARG A 224 17.33 5.66 -6.93
CA ARG A 224 18.76 5.50 -6.61
C ARG A 224 18.90 4.57 -5.40
N GLU A 225 20.11 4.04 -5.17
CA GLU A 225 20.34 3.19 -3.99
C GLU A 225 20.03 3.92 -2.68
N SER A 226 20.40 5.19 -2.54
CA SER A 226 20.04 6.04 -1.37
C SER A 226 18.53 6.12 -1.10
N ASP A 227 17.72 6.09 -2.15
CA ASP A 227 16.26 6.19 -2.06
C ASP A 227 15.67 4.85 -1.59
N LEU A 228 16.32 3.74 -1.98
CA LEU A 228 15.99 2.39 -1.55
C LEU A 228 16.54 2.06 -0.16
N GLU A 229 17.66 2.64 0.26
CA GLU A 229 18.17 2.58 1.64
C GLU A 229 17.18 3.25 2.60
N GLY A 230 16.72 4.47 2.28
CA GLY A 230 15.68 5.16 3.04
C GLY A 230 14.35 4.39 3.08
N LEU A 231 13.99 3.69 2.00
CA LEU A 231 12.80 2.84 1.92
C LEU A 231 12.91 1.59 2.81
N LEU A 232 14.08 0.94 2.87
CA LEU A 232 14.31 -0.26 3.69
C LEU A 232 14.52 0.07 5.18
N ALA A 233 14.89 1.32 5.50
CA ALA A 233 14.98 1.85 6.86
C ALA A 233 13.63 2.32 7.45
N LEU A 234 12.51 2.11 6.77
CA LEU A 234 11.18 2.42 7.30
C LEU A 234 10.86 1.61 8.55
N ARG A 235 10.36 2.28 9.60
CA ARG A 235 9.81 1.63 10.80
C ARG A 235 8.34 1.22 10.65
N LYS A 236 7.61 1.81 9.72
CA LYS A 236 6.18 1.55 9.48
C LYS A 236 5.93 1.29 8.00
N LEU A 237 5.28 0.18 7.68
CA LEU A 237 4.90 -0.18 6.31
C LEU A 237 3.48 -0.76 6.30
N SER A 238 2.54 -0.04 5.69
CA SER A 238 1.27 -0.64 5.24
C SER A 238 1.33 -0.95 3.74
N ILE A 239 0.97 -2.19 3.43
CA ILE A 239 0.66 -2.70 2.08
C ILE A 239 -0.80 -3.18 2.00
N ALA A 240 -1.64 -2.81 2.97
CA ALA A 240 -2.98 -3.35 3.11
C ALA A 240 -3.91 -2.98 1.94
N LYS A 241 -4.88 -3.87 1.67
CA LYS A 241 -5.88 -3.74 0.59
C LYS A 241 -5.24 -3.71 -0.82
N THR A 242 -4.17 -4.49 -1.02
CA THR A 242 -3.44 -4.59 -2.29
C THR A 242 -3.42 -6.04 -2.81
N PRO A 243 -3.28 -6.27 -4.13
CA PRO A 243 -3.27 -7.63 -4.71
C PRO A 243 -2.00 -8.44 -4.41
N ILE A 244 -1.08 -7.95 -3.56
CA ILE A 244 0.20 -8.60 -3.24
C ILE A 244 -0.05 -10.01 -2.67
N GLN A 245 0.69 -10.98 -3.21
CA GLN A 245 0.64 -12.41 -2.85
C GLN A 245 1.97 -12.92 -2.29
N ASP A 246 3.09 -12.41 -2.81
CA ASP A 246 4.43 -12.77 -2.36
C ASP A 246 4.92 -11.82 -1.25
N ALA A 247 5.18 -12.37 -0.08
CA ALA A 247 5.75 -11.66 1.07
C ALA A 247 7.29 -11.59 1.04
N THR A 248 7.98 -12.27 0.12
CA THR A 248 9.45 -12.34 0.05
C THR A 248 10.15 -10.97 0.08
N PRO A 249 9.64 -9.90 -0.57
CA PRO A 249 10.24 -8.57 -0.47
C PRO A 249 10.27 -7.97 0.94
N LEU A 250 9.36 -8.35 1.85
CA LEU A 250 9.31 -7.87 3.23
C LEU A 250 10.56 -8.29 4.01
N ALA A 251 11.19 -9.41 3.67
CA ALA A 251 12.40 -9.94 4.32
C ALA A 251 13.65 -9.03 4.21
N ARG A 252 13.54 -7.86 3.56
CA ARG A 252 14.58 -6.83 3.47
C ARG A 252 14.33 -5.59 4.34
N PHE A 253 13.10 -5.36 4.82
CA PHE A 253 12.71 -4.18 5.59
C PHE A 253 12.98 -4.40 7.09
N THR A 254 14.21 -4.74 7.46
CA THR A 254 14.54 -5.27 8.80
C THR A 254 14.30 -4.28 9.94
N GLU A 255 14.19 -2.98 9.66
CA GLU A 255 13.94 -1.89 10.63
C GLU A 255 12.47 -1.70 11.02
N LEU A 256 11.54 -2.49 10.47
CA LEU A 256 10.11 -2.39 10.76
C LEU A 256 9.77 -2.71 12.22
N SER A 257 9.07 -1.78 12.87
CA SER A 257 8.33 -1.99 14.12
C SER A 257 6.83 -2.20 13.88
N GLU A 258 6.27 -1.72 12.76
CA GLU A 258 4.84 -1.89 12.44
C GLU A 258 4.62 -2.31 10.97
N LEU A 259 3.88 -3.41 10.77
CA LEU A 259 3.56 -3.98 9.45
C LEU A 259 2.06 -4.28 9.33
N ASP A 260 1.39 -3.58 8.41
CA ASP A 260 0.00 -3.84 8.05
C ASP A 260 -0.09 -4.39 6.63
N CYS A 261 -0.30 -5.70 6.51
CA CYS A 261 -0.55 -6.39 5.24
C CYS A 261 -1.96 -6.98 5.17
N SER A 262 -2.91 -6.41 5.93
CA SER A 262 -4.29 -6.88 5.97
C SER A 262 -5.02 -6.71 4.63
N GLN A 263 -5.99 -7.58 4.36
CA GLN A 263 -6.77 -7.57 3.11
C GLN A 263 -5.89 -7.67 1.85
N THR A 264 -4.71 -8.29 1.96
CA THR A 264 -3.88 -8.69 0.81
C THR A 264 -4.13 -10.16 0.45
N ALA A 265 -3.48 -10.66 -0.61
CA ALA A 265 -3.59 -12.05 -1.02
C ALA A 265 -2.40 -12.91 -0.57
N ILE A 266 -1.58 -12.43 0.38
CA ILE A 266 -0.46 -13.17 0.99
C ILE A 266 -0.95 -14.47 1.63
N GLY A 267 -0.23 -15.57 1.36
CA GLY A 267 -0.52 -16.91 1.90
C GLY A 267 0.56 -17.51 2.80
N ASP A 268 1.72 -16.84 2.93
CA ASP A 268 2.90 -17.35 3.64
C ASP A 268 3.56 -16.22 4.45
N LEU A 269 3.82 -16.46 5.73
CA LEU A 269 4.45 -15.52 6.66
C LEU A 269 5.92 -15.84 6.95
N ARG A 270 6.48 -16.94 6.43
CA ARG A 270 7.89 -17.32 6.64
C ARG A 270 8.90 -16.23 6.22
N PRO A 271 8.66 -15.40 5.18
CA PRO A 271 9.53 -14.25 4.89
C PRO A 271 9.62 -13.20 6.01
N LEU A 272 8.65 -13.12 6.91
CA LEU A 272 8.64 -12.14 7.99
C LEU A 272 9.64 -12.47 9.11
N GLY A 273 10.14 -13.71 9.21
CA GLY A 273 11.01 -14.15 10.32
C GLY A 273 12.40 -13.48 10.42
N LYS A 274 12.67 -12.45 9.62
CA LYS A 274 13.83 -11.54 9.74
C LYS A 274 13.49 -10.18 10.37
N LEU A 275 12.21 -9.88 10.54
CA LEU A 275 11.70 -8.61 11.08
C LEU A 275 11.75 -8.60 12.61
N VAL A 276 12.92 -8.86 13.18
CA VAL A 276 13.09 -9.12 14.63
C VAL A 276 12.72 -7.92 15.51
N PHE A 277 12.61 -6.71 14.95
CA PHE A 277 12.15 -5.50 15.65
C PHE A 277 10.63 -5.26 15.56
N LEU A 278 9.86 -6.16 14.94
CA LEU A 278 8.43 -5.96 14.73
C LEU A 278 7.64 -6.05 16.04
N GLU A 279 6.89 -4.99 16.35
CA GLU A 279 6.06 -4.81 17.54
C GLU A 279 4.55 -4.90 17.20
N ASP A 280 4.13 -4.52 15.99
CA ASP A 280 2.75 -4.59 15.51
C ASP A 280 2.66 -5.32 14.15
N LEU A 281 1.83 -6.36 14.09
CA LEU A 281 1.59 -7.14 12.87
C LEU A 281 0.09 -7.34 12.61
N ASN A 282 -0.40 -6.78 11.51
CA ASN A 282 -1.76 -7.00 11.03
C ASN A 282 -1.76 -7.84 9.73
N VAL A 283 -2.06 -9.13 9.88
CA VAL A 283 -2.20 -10.12 8.79
C VAL A 283 -3.67 -10.48 8.51
N SER A 284 -4.63 -9.75 9.09
CA SER A 284 -6.05 -10.09 9.02
C SER A 284 -6.62 -10.07 7.59
N ARG A 285 -7.58 -10.96 7.32
CA ARG A 285 -8.24 -11.11 6.00
C ARG A 285 -7.27 -11.36 4.83
N THR A 286 -6.12 -11.97 5.09
CA THR A 286 -5.20 -12.47 4.05
C THR A 286 -5.58 -13.91 3.64
N ARG A 287 -4.72 -14.59 2.86
CA ARG A 287 -4.88 -16.01 2.50
C ARG A 287 -4.05 -16.95 3.39
N VAL A 288 -3.40 -16.41 4.43
CA VAL A 288 -2.60 -17.17 5.39
C VAL A 288 -3.48 -18.15 6.16
N THR A 289 -3.16 -19.43 6.12
CA THR A 289 -3.87 -20.50 6.87
C THR A 289 -3.08 -21.03 8.07
N SER A 290 -1.87 -20.52 8.31
CA SER A 290 -1.01 -20.88 9.44
C SER A 290 -0.06 -19.75 9.78
N LEU A 291 0.14 -19.48 11.07
CA LEU A 291 1.00 -18.39 11.56
C LEU A 291 2.52 -18.72 11.52
N GLN A 292 2.94 -19.82 10.89
CA GLN A 292 4.34 -20.23 10.79
C GLN A 292 5.20 -19.13 10.12
N GLY A 293 6.28 -18.74 10.78
CA GLY A 293 7.13 -17.60 10.41
C GLY A 293 7.10 -16.45 11.42
N ILE A 294 6.03 -16.29 12.20
CA ILE A 294 5.95 -15.24 13.24
C ILE A 294 6.59 -15.66 14.58
N ASP A 295 6.87 -16.95 14.76
CA ASP A 295 7.43 -17.57 15.97
C ASP A 295 8.81 -17.00 16.38
N SER A 296 9.52 -16.36 15.44
CA SER A 296 10.79 -15.67 15.68
C SER A 296 10.64 -14.19 16.10
N LEU A 297 9.43 -13.62 16.01
CA LEU A 297 9.14 -12.20 16.24
C LEU A 297 8.99 -11.88 17.74
N SER A 298 10.01 -12.21 18.53
CA SER A 298 10.03 -12.10 20.01
C SER A 298 9.81 -10.67 20.58
N ASN A 299 9.76 -9.64 19.73
CA ASN A 299 9.40 -8.28 20.11
C ASN A 299 7.91 -7.93 19.88
N LEU A 300 7.10 -8.84 19.34
CA LEU A 300 5.72 -8.55 18.97
C LEU A 300 4.83 -8.26 20.20
N ILE A 301 4.21 -7.08 20.20
CA ILE A 301 3.31 -6.54 21.23
C ILE A 301 1.85 -6.69 20.79
N ARG A 302 1.57 -6.52 19.48
CA ARG A 302 0.21 -6.61 18.91
C ARG A 302 0.17 -7.54 17.70
N LEU A 303 -0.82 -8.43 17.66
CA LEU A 303 -1.06 -9.35 16.55
C LEU A 303 -2.53 -9.42 16.18
N ASN A 304 -2.85 -9.10 14.92
CA ASN A 304 -4.18 -9.30 14.34
C ASN A 304 -4.15 -10.37 13.22
N GLY A 305 -4.56 -11.58 13.57
CA GLY A 305 -4.75 -12.75 12.69
C GLY A 305 -6.22 -13.11 12.47
N SER A 306 -7.14 -12.15 12.53
CA SER A 306 -8.57 -12.40 12.32
C SER A 306 -8.95 -12.71 10.86
N PHE A 307 -10.02 -13.48 10.66
CA PHE A 307 -10.55 -13.89 9.35
C PHE A 307 -9.58 -14.70 8.46
N LEU A 308 -8.88 -15.69 9.04
CA LEU A 308 -7.84 -16.48 8.37
C LEU A 308 -8.11 -18.00 8.28
N LYS A 309 -9.19 -18.49 8.90
CA LYS A 309 -9.50 -19.93 9.07
C LYS A 309 -8.39 -20.72 9.80
N LEU A 310 -7.65 -20.05 10.69
CA LEU A 310 -6.65 -20.69 11.55
C LEU A 310 -7.30 -21.78 12.40
N LYS A 311 -6.70 -22.96 12.44
CA LYS A 311 -7.06 -24.07 13.36
C LYS A 311 -6.05 -24.24 14.50
N ASP A 312 -4.89 -23.62 14.33
CA ASP A 312 -3.70 -23.81 15.14
C ASP A 312 -3.03 -22.44 15.32
N ILE A 313 -2.77 -22.09 16.58
CA ILE A 313 -2.10 -20.85 16.98
C ILE A 313 -0.75 -21.11 17.67
N ARG A 314 -0.22 -22.35 17.67
CA ARG A 314 1.07 -22.69 18.31
C ARG A 314 2.23 -21.72 18.04
N PRO A 315 2.40 -21.09 16.85
CA PRO A 315 3.43 -20.07 16.63
C PRO A 315 3.38 -18.86 17.58
N VAL A 316 2.25 -18.56 18.23
CA VAL A 316 2.19 -17.45 19.21
C VAL A 316 2.80 -17.79 20.57
N ALA A 317 3.05 -19.08 20.88
CA ALA A 317 3.39 -19.52 22.24
C ALA A 317 4.71 -18.95 22.80
N GLY A 318 5.65 -18.56 21.93
CA GLY A 318 6.90 -17.90 22.32
C GLY A 318 6.80 -16.38 22.46
N LEU A 319 5.70 -15.76 22.03
CA LEU A 319 5.56 -14.30 21.88
C LEU A 319 5.16 -13.62 23.20
N THR A 320 5.97 -13.85 24.23
CA THR A 320 5.72 -13.47 25.64
C THR A 320 5.58 -11.98 25.92
N LYS A 321 5.81 -11.11 24.91
CA LYS A 321 5.57 -9.66 24.97
C LYS A 321 4.19 -9.22 24.43
N LEU A 322 3.38 -10.13 23.88
CA LEU A 322 2.05 -9.79 23.38
C LEU A 322 1.17 -9.20 24.50
N GLU A 323 0.69 -7.98 24.27
CA GLU A 323 -0.31 -7.30 25.10
C GLU A 323 -1.70 -7.31 24.45
N ASP A 324 -1.77 -7.34 23.11
CA ASP A 324 -3.01 -7.29 22.32
C ASP A 324 -3.00 -8.40 21.26
N LEU A 325 -3.92 -9.36 21.38
CA LEU A 325 -4.03 -10.51 20.46
C LEU A 325 -5.46 -10.68 19.96
N ASN A 326 -5.63 -10.55 18.64
CA ASN A 326 -6.89 -10.79 17.95
C ASN A 326 -6.76 -11.92 16.92
N PHE A 327 -7.49 -13.01 17.12
CA PHE A 327 -7.70 -14.08 16.13
C PHE A 327 -9.20 -14.43 15.98
N SER A 328 -10.08 -13.41 16.01
CA SER A 328 -11.51 -13.61 15.75
C SER A 328 -11.78 -14.21 14.36
N ASP A 329 -12.93 -14.86 14.20
CA ASP A 329 -13.43 -15.36 12.91
C ASP A 329 -12.47 -16.40 12.27
N ASN A 330 -12.13 -17.40 13.08
CA ASN A 330 -11.23 -18.50 12.76
C ASN A 330 -11.85 -19.85 13.18
N GLU A 331 -11.07 -20.93 13.11
CA GLU A 331 -11.49 -22.30 13.41
C GLU A 331 -10.70 -22.91 14.59
N VAL A 332 -10.19 -22.06 15.50
CA VAL A 332 -9.32 -22.48 16.62
C VAL A 332 -10.12 -23.17 17.72
N THR A 333 -9.64 -24.33 18.16
CA THR A 333 -10.20 -25.12 19.28
C THR A 333 -9.29 -25.11 20.51
N ASP A 334 -7.98 -25.22 20.32
CA ASP A 334 -6.98 -25.28 21.38
C ASP A 334 -6.42 -23.89 21.75
N LEU A 335 -6.53 -23.54 23.03
CA LEU A 335 -6.01 -22.31 23.60
C LEU A 335 -4.71 -22.53 24.41
N THR A 336 -4.18 -23.76 24.48
CA THR A 336 -2.93 -24.09 25.20
C THR A 336 -1.74 -23.19 24.82
N PRO A 337 -1.54 -22.77 23.56
CA PRO A 337 -0.49 -21.81 23.18
C PRO A 337 -0.54 -20.46 23.90
N LEU A 338 -1.68 -20.08 24.50
CA LEU A 338 -1.83 -18.79 25.19
C LEU A 338 -1.37 -18.82 26.66
N ALA A 339 -1.17 -20.00 27.25
CA ALA A 339 -0.98 -20.16 28.70
C ALA A 339 0.27 -19.45 29.26
N GLY A 340 1.29 -19.21 28.43
CA GLY A 340 2.51 -18.49 28.80
C GLY A 340 2.46 -16.97 28.57
N LEU A 341 1.43 -16.44 27.92
CA LEU A 341 1.38 -15.06 27.41
C LEU A 341 0.89 -14.07 28.47
N VAL A 342 1.49 -14.11 29.66
CA VAL A 342 1.03 -13.40 30.88
C VAL A 342 1.00 -11.86 30.78
N GLN A 343 1.54 -11.26 29.72
CA GLN A 343 1.45 -9.83 29.43
C GLN A 343 0.17 -9.42 28.68
N LEU A 344 -0.65 -10.38 28.22
CA LEU A 344 -1.90 -10.10 27.52
C LEU A 344 -2.85 -9.28 28.39
N LYS A 345 -3.18 -8.08 27.89
CA LYS A 345 -4.21 -7.17 28.43
C LYS A 345 -5.50 -7.28 27.61
N LYS A 346 -5.38 -7.52 26.30
CA LYS A 346 -6.51 -7.67 25.39
C LYS A 346 -6.43 -8.98 24.61
N LEU A 347 -7.52 -9.74 24.63
CA LEU A 347 -7.62 -11.02 23.94
C LEU A 347 -8.99 -11.14 23.25
N ASN A 348 -8.99 -11.24 21.92
CA ASN A 348 -10.18 -11.42 21.11
C ASN A 348 -10.09 -12.69 20.26
N PHE A 349 -10.99 -13.63 20.53
CA PHE A 349 -11.22 -14.83 19.73
C PHE A 349 -12.72 -15.10 19.53
N ASN A 350 -13.52 -14.03 19.39
CA ASN A 350 -14.91 -14.12 18.94
C ASN A 350 -15.02 -14.99 17.69
N ASN A 351 -16.10 -15.77 17.58
CA ASN A 351 -16.38 -16.63 16.41
C ASN A 351 -15.24 -17.63 16.12
N ASN A 352 -14.99 -18.52 17.08
CA ASN A 352 -14.03 -19.64 17.00
C ASN A 352 -14.70 -20.94 17.50
N GLN A 353 -13.92 -21.99 17.77
CA GLN A 353 -14.42 -23.31 18.17
C GLN A 353 -13.91 -23.74 19.55
N ALA A 354 -13.48 -22.80 20.40
CA ALA A 354 -12.99 -23.10 21.75
C ALA A 354 -14.11 -23.65 22.64
N THR A 355 -13.79 -24.70 23.40
CA THR A 355 -14.72 -25.39 24.32
C THR A 355 -14.39 -25.21 25.79
N THR A 356 -13.18 -24.72 26.10
CA THR A 356 -12.71 -24.42 27.45
C THR A 356 -11.88 -23.14 27.45
N LEU A 357 -11.91 -22.43 28.58
CA LEU A 357 -11.09 -21.25 28.86
C LEU A 357 -9.92 -21.59 29.80
N GLY A 358 -9.75 -22.86 30.20
CA GLY A 358 -8.76 -23.31 31.18
C GLY A 358 -7.32 -22.82 30.94
N PRO A 359 -6.78 -22.87 29.69
CA PRO A 359 -5.44 -22.35 29.39
C PRO A 359 -5.23 -20.86 29.70
N LEU A 360 -6.30 -20.07 29.80
CA LEU A 360 -6.22 -18.64 30.10
C LEU A 360 -6.01 -18.34 31.60
N ALA A 361 -6.02 -19.34 32.48
CA ALA A 361 -6.05 -19.16 33.94
C ALA A 361 -4.87 -18.37 34.55
N ALA A 362 -3.75 -18.25 33.82
CA ALA A 362 -2.58 -17.47 34.22
C ALA A 362 -2.61 -16.00 33.76
N LEU A 363 -3.56 -15.61 32.88
CA LEU A 363 -3.63 -14.30 32.24
C LEU A 363 -4.29 -13.24 33.14
N VAL A 364 -3.76 -13.07 34.36
CA VAL A 364 -4.31 -12.19 35.41
C VAL A 364 -4.30 -10.69 35.05
N ASN A 365 -3.58 -10.32 33.99
CA ASN A 365 -3.46 -8.96 33.47
C ASN A 365 -4.53 -8.60 32.42
N LEU A 366 -5.46 -9.52 32.08
CA LEU A 366 -6.54 -9.23 31.14
C LEU A 366 -7.46 -8.10 31.63
N GLU A 367 -7.53 -7.04 30.82
CA GLU A 367 -8.43 -5.90 30.92
C GLU A 367 -9.63 -6.06 29.97
N GLU A 368 -9.41 -6.72 28.83
CA GLU A 368 -10.39 -6.95 27.76
C GLU A 368 -10.36 -8.40 27.27
N LEU A 369 -11.51 -9.09 27.32
CA LEU A 369 -11.66 -10.48 26.92
C LEU A 369 -12.92 -10.66 26.07
N ARG A 370 -12.75 -11.02 24.79
CA ARG A 370 -13.83 -11.29 23.85
C ARG A 370 -13.75 -12.72 23.30
N PHE A 371 -14.78 -13.52 23.57
CA PHE A 371 -14.89 -14.92 23.13
C PHE A 371 -16.31 -15.35 22.77
N GLY A 372 -17.20 -14.41 22.46
CA GLY A 372 -18.54 -14.69 21.96
C GLY A 372 -18.55 -15.59 20.72
N LYS A 373 -19.63 -16.35 20.50
CA LYS A 373 -19.70 -17.44 19.50
C LYS A 373 -18.56 -18.46 19.61
N ASN A 374 -18.29 -18.92 20.83
CA ASN A 374 -17.56 -20.16 21.10
C ASN A 374 -18.51 -21.16 21.80
N LYS A 375 -18.04 -22.36 22.18
CA LYS A 375 -18.87 -23.40 22.84
C LYS A 375 -18.32 -23.77 24.21
N VAL A 376 -18.11 -22.75 25.04
CA VAL A 376 -17.44 -22.88 26.35
C VAL A 376 -18.35 -23.61 27.34
N ALA A 377 -17.83 -24.67 27.94
CA ALA A 377 -18.55 -25.47 28.95
C ALA A 377 -18.31 -25.01 30.39
N ASP A 378 -17.16 -24.39 30.69
CA ASP A 378 -16.81 -23.89 32.02
C ASP A 378 -16.33 -22.43 31.95
N PHE A 379 -16.92 -21.61 32.83
CA PHE A 379 -16.70 -20.18 32.95
C PHE A 379 -16.08 -19.79 34.30
N GLY A 380 -15.82 -20.74 35.20
CA GLY A 380 -15.28 -20.50 36.53
C GLY A 380 -13.91 -19.80 36.52
N VAL A 381 -13.12 -20.00 35.46
CA VAL A 381 -11.84 -19.31 35.25
C VAL A 381 -11.98 -17.79 35.07
N LEU A 382 -13.15 -17.24 34.71
CA LEU A 382 -13.37 -15.79 34.68
C LEU A 382 -13.06 -15.12 36.04
N THR A 383 -13.24 -15.85 37.15
CA THR A 383 -12.86 -15.39 38.50
C THR A 383 -11.35 -15.20 38.72
N ARG A 384 -10.50 -15.49 37.72
CA ARG A 384 -9.06 -15.24 37.70
C ARG A 384 -8.68 -13.90 37.05
N PHE A 385 -9.63 -13.13 36.54
CA PHE A 385 -9.38 -11.86 35.83
C PHE A 385 -9.89 -10.65 36.63
N PRO A 386 -9.26 -10.30 37.77
CA PRO A 386 -9.70 -9.19 38.63
C PRO A 386 -9.51 -7.80 37.99
N ASN A 387 -8.81 -7.74 36.87
CA ASN A 387 -8.55 -6.53 36.10
C ASN A 387 -9.56 -6.28 34.98
N LEU A 388 -10.49 -7.22 34.73
CA LEU A 388 -11.34 -7.19 33.55
C LEU A 388 -12.35 -6.04 33.59
N VAL A 389 -12.25 -5.15 32.60
CA VAL A 389 -13.14 -3.99 32.37
C VAL A 389 -14.14 -4.28 31.25
N VAL A 390 -13.74 -5.07 30.25
CA VAL A 390 -14.51 -5.37 29.05
C VAL A 390 -14.65 -6.89 28.87
N LEU A 391 -15.89 -7.39 28.93
CA LEU A 391 -16.22 -8.80 28.70
C LEU A 391 -17.25 -8.94 27.58
N ASP A 392 -16.90 -9.68 26.53
CA ASP A 392 -17.80 -10.03 25.44
C ASP A 392 -17.89 -11.56 25.29
N CYS A 393 -18.94 -12.14 25.86
CA CYS A 393 -19.19 -13.59 25.90
C CYS A 393 -20.56 -13.96 25.30
N TYR A 394 -21.05 -13.16 24.34
CA TYR A 394 -22.35 -13.39 23.71
C TYR A 394 -22.43 -14.74 22.97
N SER A 395 -23.56 -15.44 23.07
CA SER A 395 -23.77 -16.72 22.39
C SER A 395 -22.66 -17.77 22.64
N THR A 396 -22.26 -17.95 23.90
CA THR A 396 -21.24 -18.93 24.33
C THR A 396 -21.83 -20.20 24.96
N GLY A 397 -23.10 -20.16 25.34
CA GLY A 397 -23.77 -21.23 26.09
C GLY A 397 -23.93 -20.96 27.58
N LEU A 398 -23.53 -19.78 28.06
CA LEU A 398 -23.56 -19.39 29.47
C LEU A 398 -24.99 -19.43 30.06
N ASP A 399 -25.21 -20.23 31.10
CA ASP A 399 -26.52 -20.41 31.73
C ASP A 399 -26.70 -19.63 33.05
N SER A 400 -25.63 -19.02 33.57
CA SER A 400 -25.65 -18.30 34.84
C SER A 400 -24.76 -17.04 34.82
N ALA A 401 -25.19 -15.98 35.50
CA ALA A 401 -24.39 -14.78 35.70
C ALA A 401 -23.39 -14.89 36.88
N GLU A 402 -23.40 -15.99 37.65
CA GLU A 402 -22.53 -16.18 38.82
C GLU A 402 -21.03 -15.92 38.58
N PRO A 403 -20.41 -16.30 37.45
CA PRO A 403 -19.00 -15.99 37.18
C PRO A 403 -18.67 -14.49 37.21
N PHE A 404 -19.65 -13.62 36.93
CA PHE A 404 -19.47 -12.17 36.91
C PHE A 404 -19.37 -11.56 38.31
N ARG A 405 -19.92 -12.20 39.36
CA ARG A 405 -19.95 -11.68 40.76
C ARG A 405 -18.58 -11.30 41.33
N ARG A 406 -17.48 -11.72 40.70
CA ARG A 406 -16.09 -11.44 41.10
C ARG A 406 -15.30 -10.59 40.09
N LEU A 407 -15.97 -9.80 39.25
CA LEU A 407 -15.36 -8.91 38.26
C LEU A 407 -15.57 -7.41 38.64
N PRO A 408 -14.91 -6.91 39.71
CA PRO A 408 -15.24 -5.63 40.34
C PRO A 408 -14.94 -4.37 39.48
N LYS A 409 -14.23 -4.52 38.35
CA LYS A 409 -13.89 -3.43 37.42
C LYS A 409 -14.76 -3.43 36.14
N LEU A 410 -15.72 -4.34 36.03
CA LEU A 410 -16.47 -4.58 34.80
C LEU A 410 -17.36 -3.38 34.45
N ALA A 411 -17.03 -2.72 33.34
CA ALA A 411 -17.74 -1.53 32.84
C ALA A 411 -18.50 -1.82 31.54
N TYR A 412 -18.02 -2.74 30.70
CA TYR A 412 -18.70 -3.24 29.51
C TYR A 412 -18.95 -4.75 29.66
N LEU A 413 -20.22 -5.17 29.61
CA LEU A 413 -20.61 -6.57 29.61
C LEU A 413 -21.59 -6.86 28.46
N ASN A 414 -21.15 -7.63 27.47
CA ASN A 414 -22.03 -8.28 26.52
C ASN A 414 -22.11 -9.79 26.79
N CYS A 415 -23.19 -10.21 27.43
CA CYS A 415 -23.51 -11.62 27.66
C CYS A 415 -24.81 -12.04 26.96
N GLY A 416 -25.25 -11.32 25.93
CA GLY A 416 -26.46 -11.60 25.17
C GLY A 416 -26.46 -12.96 24.44
N ALA A 417 -27.63 -13.38 23.96
CA ALA A 417 -27.85 -14.66 23.26
C ALA A 417 -27.42 -15.91 24.07
N ASN A 418 -27.55 -15.85 25.40
CA ASN A 418 -27.17 -16.89 26.35
C ASN A 418 -28.36 -17.25 27.28
N PRO A 419 -28.55 -18.51 27.70
CA PRO A 419 -29.72 -18.95 28.49
C PRO A 419 -29.84 -18.43 29.94
N ILE A 420 -29.11 -17.37 30.32
CA ILE A 420 -29.09 -16.75 31.66
C ILE A 420 -30.51 -16.37 32.15
N PRO A 421 -30.98 -16.87 33.32
CA PRO A 421 -32.35 -16.64 33.81
C PRO A 421 -32.50 -15.42 34.75
N THR A 422 -31.42 -14.94 35.37
CA THR A 422 -31.42 -13.77 36.27
C THR A 422 -30.11 -13.00 36.21
N LEU A 423 -30.16 -11.72 36.62
CA LEU A 423 -29.02 -10.82 36.74
C LEU A 423 -28.58 -10.60 38.20
N ASP A 424 -29.16 -11.28 39.20
CA ASP A 424 -28.84 -11.07 40.63
C ASP A 424 -27.33 -11.11 40.99
N PRO A 425 -26.47 -11.91 40.32
CA PRO A 425 -25.01 -11.85 40.51
C PRO A 425 -24.36 -10.50 40.13
N LEU A 426 -25.05 -9.66 39.35
CA LEU A 426 -24.60 -8.31 38.98
C LEU A 426 -24.99 -7.22 39.99
N ALA A 427 -25.78 -7.51 41.02
CA ALA A 427 -26.47 -6.50 41.85
C ALA A 427 -25.59 -5.48 42.62
N ASP A 428 -24.27 -5.69 42.68
CA ASP A 428 -23.29 -4.78 43.28
C ASP A 428 -22.32 -4.14 42.27
N HIS A 429 -22.54 -4.34 40.96
CA HIS A 429 -21.73 -3.71 39.89
C HIS A 429 -22.23 -2.28 39.61
N ALA A 430 -21.85 -1.35 40.49
CA ALA A 430 -22.16 0.07 40.34
C ALA A 430 -21.50 0.71 39.09
N PHE A 431 -20.35 0.19 38.65
CA PHE A 431 -19.53 0.75 37.56
C PHE A 431 -19.87 0.25 36.15
N LEU A 432 -20.96 -0.51 35.95
CA LEU A 432 -21.41 -0.90 34.61
C LEU A 432 -21.89 0.34 33.84
N VAL A 433 -21.33 0.54 32.65
CA VAL A 433 -21.64 1.63 31.71
C VAL A 433 -22.38 1.12 30.47
N ASP A 434 -22.03 -0.07 29.97
CA ASP A 434 -22.72 -0.75 28.87
C ASP A 434 -23.05 -2.20 29.25
N LEU A 435 -24.34 -2.55 29.19
CA LEU A 435 -24.83 -3.88 29.48
C LEU A 435 -25.73 -4.40 28.34
N ASN A 436 -25.26 -5.43 27.65
CA ASN A 436 -26.05 -6.19 26.68
C ASN A 436 -26.40 -7.58 27.23
N VAL A 437 -27.69 -7.73 27.54
CA VAL A 437 -28.37 -8.96 28.01
C VAL A 437 -29.50 -9.35 27.04
N GLY A 438 -29.47 -8.86 25.79
CA GLY A 438 -30.49 -9.16 24.78
C GLY A 438 -30.48 -10.64 24.39
N THR A 439 -31.66 -11.22 24.09
CA THR A 439 -31.84 -12.67 23.82
C THR A 439 -31.33 -13.57 24.98
N THR A 440 -31.54 -13.12 26.22
CA THR A 440 -31.38 -13.96 27.43
C THR A 440 -32.74 -14.35 28.01
N ARG A 441 -32.76 -15.20 29.05
CA ARG A 441 -34.00 -15.69 29.70
C ARG A 441 -34.46 -14.84 30.88
N ILE A 442 -33.91 -13.63 31.05
CA ILE A 442 -34.24 -12.76 32.17
C ILE A 442 -35.71 -12.31 32.15
N THR A 443 -36.27 -12.13 33.34
CA THR A 443 -37.69 -11.79 33.59
C THR A 443 -37.87 -10.43 34.27
N HIS A 444 -36.81 -9.85 34.81
CA HIS A 444 -36.83 -8.59 35.56
C HIS A 444 -35.44 -7.94 35.61
N LEU A 445 -35.38 -6.66 35.98
CA LEU A 445 -34.14 -5.85 35.99
C LEU A 445 -33.69 -5.44 37.41
N ASN A 446 -34.19 -6.10 38.47
CA ASN A 446 -33.99 -5.68 39.87
C ASN A 446 -32.52 -5.54 40.30
N ALA A 447 -31.61 -6.36 39.76
CA ALA A 447 -30.18 -6.25 40.03
C ALA A 447 -29.58 -4.89 39.62
N LEU A 448 -30.14 -4.24 38.60
CA LEU A 448 -29.57 -3.02 38.03
C LEU A 448 -29.88 -1.76 38.87
N ARG A 449 -30.66 -1.86 39.97
CA ARG A 449 -31.11 -0.73 40.81
C ARG A 449 -29.99 0.09 41.48
N LYS A 450 -28.72 -0.32 41.36
CA LYS A 450 -27.53 0.40 41.85
C LYS A 450 -26.53 0.76 40.73
N SER A 451 -26.84 0.44 39.47
CA SER A 451 -25.95 0.68 38.33
C SER A 451 -26.13 2.12 37.82
N ASP A 452 -25.84 3.09 38.70
CA ASP A 452 -26.14 4.51 38.46
C ASP A 452 -25.28 5.13 37.35
N HIS A 453 -24.20 4.44 36.93
CA HIS A 453 -23.33 4.81 35.82
C HIS A 453 -23.73 4.20 34.46
N LEU A 454 -24.87 3.48 34.38
CA LEU A 454 -25.29 2.78 33.17
C LEU A 454 -25.76 3.75 32.08
N GLU A 455 -24.97 3.90 31.01
CA GLU A 455 -25.30 4.73 29.84
C GLU A 455 -26.03 3.94 28.74
N VAL A 456 -25.76 2.63 28.61
CA VAL A 456 -26.29 1.76 27.56
C VAL A 456 -26.86 0.47 28.15
N LEU A 457 -28.12 0.17 27.83
CA LEU A 457 -28.78 -1.08 28.22
C LEU A 457 -29.54 -1.70 27.03
N ASP A 458 -29.16 -2.92 26.66
CA ASP A 458 -29.87 -3.76 25.70
C ASP A 458 -30.43 -5.01 26.39
N PHE A 459 -31.76 -5.08 26.51
CA PHE A 459 -32.47 -6.28 26.99
C PHE A 459 -33.54 -6.74 25.99
N SER A 460 -33.32 -6.44 24.70
CA SER A 460 -34.22 -6.82 23.62
C SER A 460 -34.38 -8.34 23.50
N ASN A 461 -35.56 -8.82 23.09
CA ASN A 461 -35.89 -10.24 22.98
C ASN A 461 -35.70 -11.01 24.30
N THR A 462 -36.21 -10.44 25.41
CA THR A 462 -36.25 -11.05 26.75
C THR A 462 -37.67 -11.03 27.31
N THR A 463 -37.89 -11.69 28.45
CA THR A 463 -39.24 -11.82 29.03
C THR A 463 -39.60 -10.75 30.06
N VAL A 464 -38.78 -9.70 30.20
CA VAL A 464 -38.99 -8.57 31.13
C VAL A 464 -40.33 -7.87 30.89
N THR A 465 -41.06 -7.60 31.97
CA THR A 465 -42.42 -7.02 31.97
C THR A 465 -42.51 -5.56 32.39
N GLU A 466 -41.49 -5.00 33.04
CA GLU A 466 -41.49 -3.63 33.57
C GLU A 466 -40.10 -2.97 33.48
N LEU A 467 -40.09 -1.64 33.37
CA LEU A 467 -38.90 -0.79 33.46
C LEU A 467 -38.65 -0.28 34.89
N GLY A 468 -39.56 -0.52 35.84
CA GLY A 468 -39.50 0.02 37.21
C GLY A 468 -38.12 0.04 37.90
N PRO A 469 -37.28 -1.01 37.76
CA PRO A 469 -35.91 -1.02 38.31
C PRO A 469 -34.96 0.04 37.72
N VAL A 470 -35.19 0.50 36.48
CA VAL A 470 -34.32 1.43 35.75
C VAL A 470 -34.91 2.84 35.59
N HIS A 471 -36.14 3.10 36.05
CA HIS A 471 -36.80 4.44 35.96
C HIS A 471 -35.99 5.57 36.62
N GLY A 472 -35.09 5.26 37.56
CA GLY A 472 -34.21 6.23 38.23
C GLY A 472 -32.91 6.58 37.50
N MET A 473 -32.57 5.88 36.40
CA MET A 473 -31.28 6.05 35.71
C MET A 473 -31.26 7.27 34.80
N ASP A 474 -31.13 8.47 35.40
CA ASP A 474 -31.13 9.74 34.66
C ASP A 474 -29.88 9.93 33.77
N GLY A 475 -28.85 9.08 33.93
CA GLY A 475 -27.68 8.99 33.05
C GLY A 475 -27.84 8.08 31.82
N LEU A 476 -28.96 7.36 31.69
CA LEU A 476 -29.14 6.37 30.62
C LEU A 476 -29.35 7.06 29.26
N ARG A 477 -28.47 6.76 28.30
CA ARG A 477 -28.42 7.39 26.97
C ARG A 477 -29.02 6.50 25.88
N VAL A 478 -28.93 5.18 26.01
CA VAL A 478 -29.46 4.22 25.03
C VAL A 478 -30.18 3.09 25.76
N LEU A 479 -31.45 2.87 25.41
CA LEU A 479 -32.27 1.79 25.94
C LEU A 479 -32.88 1.00 24.79
N LYS A 480 -32.59 -0.29 24.69
CA LYS A 480 -33.20 -1.18 23.70
C LYS A 480 -34.01 -2.27 24.39
N CYS A 481 -35.30 -2.30 24.06
CA CYS A 481 -36.28 -3.20 24.66
C CYS A 481 -37.27 -3.72 23.61
N GLN A 482 -36.79 -3.95 22.40
CA GLN A 482 -37.55 -4.54 21.28
C GLN A 482 -37.96 -5.97 21.64
N LEU A 483 -39.13 -6.44 21.21
CA LEU A 483 -39.59 -7.82 21.47
C LEU A 483 -39.58 -8.22 22.97
N THR A 484 -39.91 -7.27 23.86
CA THR A 484 -40.05 -7.50 25.32
C THR A 484 -41.50 -7.50 25.76
N LYS A 485 -41.80 -8.09 26.93
CA LYS A 485 -43.15 -8.05 27.54
C LYS A 485 -43.47 -6.72 28.24
N VAL A 486 -42.56 -5.74 28.22
CA VAL A 486 -42.78 -4.41 28.80
C VAL A 486 -43.93 -3.69 28.09
N ALA A 487 -44.92 -3.25 28.87
CA ALA A 487 -46.10 -2.57 28.36
C ALA A 487 -45.77 -1.22 27.67
N VAL A 488 -46.50 -0.90 26.60
CA VAL A 488 -46.30 0.35 25.81
C VAL A 488 -46.42 1.60 26.70
N GLY A 489 -47.42 1.65 27.59
CA GLY A 489 -47.60 2.77 28.53
C GLY A 489 -46.51 2.92 29.60
N ASP A 490 -45.64 1.93 29.79
CA ASP A 490 -44.43 2.06 30.62
C ASP A 490 -43.26 2.59 29.79
N LYS A 491 -43.06 2.05 28.56
CA LYS A 491 -42.10 2.57 27.57
C LYS A 491 -42.31 4.06 27.30
N ASP A 492 -43.57 4.47 27.10
CA ASP A 492 -43.94 5.88 26.86
C ASP A 492 -43.79 6.76 28.11
N ARG A 493 -43.96 6.21 29.32
CA ARG A 493 -43.72 6.93 30.58
C ARG A 493 -42.23 7.16 30.79
N PHE A 494 -41.42 6.12 30.58
CA PHE A 494 -39.96 6.19 30.62
C PHE A 494 -39.45 7.24 29.61
N LYS A 495 -39.93 7.19 28.35
CA LYS A 495 -39.61 8.15 27.28
C LYS A 495 -39.99 9.60 27.57
N LYS A 496 -41.05 9.83 28.35
CA LYS A 496 -41.44 11.18 28.81
C LYS A 496 -40.57 11.71 29.93
N LYS A 497 -39.99 10.84 30.78
CA LYS A 497 -39.02 11.24 31.81
C LYS A 497 -37.63 11.46 31.18
N HIS A 498 -37.18 10.49 30.40
CA HIS A 498 -35.82 10.38 29.87
C HIS A 498 -35.72 10.92 28.45
N THR A 499 -35.95 12.21 28.28
CA THR A 499 -36.02 12.87 26.95
C THR A 499 -34.69 12.84 26.18
N GLY A 500 -33.56 12.71 26.86
CA GLY A 500 -32.24 12.52 26.26
C GLY A 500 -31.89 11.07 25.89
N CYS A 501 -32.69 10.08 26.30
CA CYS A 501 -32.42 8.66 26.05
C CYS A 501 -32.95 8.23 24.67
N GLN A 502 -32.08 7.65 23.83
CA GLN A 502 -32.49 6.96 22.61
C GLN A 502 -33.12 5.60 22.97
N ILE A 503 -34.46 5.56 23.03
CA ILE A 503 -35.21 4.35 23.36
C ILE A 503 -35.70 3.67 22.07
N THR A 504 -35.21 2.45 21.82
CA THR A 504 -35.61 1.64 20.66
C THR A 504 -36.56 0.52 21.10
N TYR A 505 -37.81 0.61 20.64
CA TYR A 505 -38.86 -0.37 20.92
C TYR A 505 -39.75 -0.56 19.69
N PHE A 506 -39.96 -1.83 19.35
CA PHE A 506 -40.96 -2.36 18.44
C PHE A 506 -41.43 -3.70 19.05
#